data_AF-A0A8D8H9V2-F1
#
_entry.id   AF-A0A8D8H9V2-F1
#
_cell.length_a   1.000
_cell.length_b   1.000
_cell.length_c   1.000
_cell.angle_alpha   90.00
_cell.angle_beta   90.00
_cell.angle_gamma   90.00
#
_symmetry.space_group_name_H-M   'P 1'
#
loop_
_entity.id
_entity.type
_entity.pdbx_description
1 polymer ?
#
loop_
_entity_poly.entity_id
_entity_poly.type
_entity_poly.pdbx_seq_one_letter_code
_entity_poly.pdbx_strand_id
1 'polypeptide(L)'
;MLGRVRLKDSGIMDEELPTLLETTFRYLAKNLHVVCNDPDPVTQQLELKPDVVIPNEICDRFLRYQQDCGQDINDRFIQIFRDTEKSPLRNIRLRNSTITNEGMRILLRHKLNSLSMWYCNKITTASWNILIENCRQLRSLELGRFVDMLKHSEPNEKTPIDFQLVLPQLRHLILNGVVLQ
;
A
#
# COMPACT_ATOMS: atom_id res chain seq x y z
N MET A 1 -14.16 -8.14 -4.09
CA MET A 1 -14.45 -8.04 -5.53
C MET A 1 -15.92 -8.31 -5.73
N LEU A 2 -16.65 -7.43 -6.42
CA LEU A 2 -18.00 -7.71 -6.92
C LEU A 2 -17.87 -7.76 -8.45
N GLY A 3 -17.56 -8.94 -8.96
CA GLY A 3 -17.63 -9.21 -10.40
C GLY A 3 -19.07 -8.98 -10.85
N ARG A 4 -19.25 -8.21 -11.93
CA ARG A 4 -20.57 -8.00 -12.52
C ARG A 4 -20.98 -9.28 -13.22
N VAL A 5 -21.71 -10.14 -12.52
CA VAL A 5 -22.27 -11.38 -13.08
C VAL A 5 -23.36 -11.00 -14.08
N ARG A 6 -23.13 -11.31 -15.36
CA ARG A 6 -24.19 -11.29 -16.38
C ARG A 6 -24.65 -12.73 -16.60
N LEU A 7 -25.91 -13.00 -16.29
CA LEU A 7 -26.55 -14.28 -16.59
C LEU A 7 -26.80 -14.36 -18.11
N LYS A 8 -26.39 -15.48 -18.73
CA LYS A 8 -26.94 -15.91 -20.03
C LYS A 8 -27.95 -17.03 -19.80
N ASP A 9 -28.87 -17.16 -20.75
CA ASP A 9 -30.07 -18.02 -20.70
C ASP A 9 -29.80 -19.54 -20.57
N SER A 10 -28.55 -19.99 -20.49
CA SER A 10 -28.15 -21.40 -20.41
C SER A 10 -27.89 -21.93 -19.00
N GLY A 11 -27.99 -21.09 -17.96
CA GLY A 11 -27.83 -21.54 -16.56
C GLY A 11 -26.42 -21.96 -16.15
N ILE A 12 -25.42 -21.79 -17.02
CA ILE A 12 -24.00 -22.01 -16.72
C ILE A 12 -23.42 -20.68 -16.26
N MET A 13 -22.79 -20.67 -15.09
CA MET A 13 -22.05 -19.52 -14.59
C MET A 13 -20.87 -19.26 -15.53
N ASP A 14 -20.89 -18.12 -16.24
CA ASP A 14 -19.69 -17.58 -16.88
C ASP A 14 -18.75 -17.13 -15.73
N GLU A 15 -17.95 -18.05 -15.20
CA GLU A 15 -16.70 -17.65 -14.56
C GLU A 15 -15.85 -17.05 -15.67
N GLU A 16 -15.87 -15.72 -15.79
CA GLU A 16 -14.99 -14.98 -16.68
C GLU A 16 -13.56 -15.43 -16.40
N LEU A 17 -12.98 -16.19 -17.33
CA LEU A 17 -11.66 -16.79 -17.14
C LEU A 17 -10.65 -15.67 -16.89
N PRO A 18 -9.75 -15.84 -15.89
CA PRO A 18 -8.80 -14.79 -15.55
C PRO A 18 -7.94 -14.47 -16.77
N THR A 19 -7.68 -13.19 -16.98
CA THR A 19 -6.81 -12.74 -18.06
C THR A 19 -5.40 -13.29 -17.88
N LEU A 20 -4.60 -13.32 -18.95
CA LEU A 20 -3.18 -13.72 -18.85
C LEU A 20 -2.45 -12.86 -17.80
N LEU A 21 -2.73 -11.55 -17.79
CA LEU A 21 -2.15 -10.62 -16.83
C LEU A 21 -2.51 -10.96 -15.37
N GLU A 22 -3.77 -11.27 -15.10
CA GLU A 22 -4.23 -11.72 -13.77
C GLU A 22 -3.56 -13.02 -13.34
N THR A 23 -3.43 -13.95 -14.29
CA THR A 23 -2.77 -15.23 -14.06
C THR A 23 -1.29 -15.02 -13.75
N THR A 24 -0.61 -14.13 -14.47
CA THR A 24 0.79 -13.75 -14.20
C THR A 24 0.94 -13.12 -12.82
N PHE A 25 0.07 -12.17 -12.43
CA PHE A 25 0.14 -11.58 -11.08
C PHE A 25 -0.11 -12.60 -9.98
N ARG A 26 -1.09 -13.49 -10.17
CA ARG A 26 -1.37 -14.57 -9.23
C ARG A 26 -0.19 -15.52 -9.09
N TYR A 27 0.48 -15.83 -10.19
CA TYR A 27 1.68 -16.66 -10.19
C TYR A 27 2.83 -15.96 -9.46
N LEU A 28 3.10 -14.68 -9.76
CA LEU A 28 4.14 -13.88 -9.11
C LEU A 28 3.90 -13.74 -7.60
N ALA A 29 2.67 -13.47 -7.18
CA ALA A 29 2.30 -13.35 -5.76
C ALA A 29 2.64 -14.60 -4.93
N LYS A 30 2.55 -15.78 -5.56
CA LYS A 30 2.90 -17.07 -4.95
C LYS A 30 4.36 -17.48 -5.13
N ASN A 31 5.05 -16.91 -6.12
CA ASN A 31 6.38 -17.31 -6.55
C ASN A 31 7.32 -16.11 -6.64
N LEU A 32 7.52 -15.41 -5.51
CA LEU A 32 8.38 -14.21 -5.48
C LEU A 32 9.83 -14.47 -5.89
N HIS A 33 10.34 -15.71 -5.75
CA HIS A 33 11.67 -16.14 -6.19
C HIS A 33 11.92 -15.97 -7.71
N VAL A 34 10.86 -15.80 -8.50
CA VAL A 34 10.98 -15.55 -9.94
C VAL A 34 11.59 -14.18 -10.19
N VAL A 35 11.19 -13.17 -9.41
CA VAL A 35 11.57 -11.77 -9.57
C VAL A 35 12.50 -11.24 -8.47
N CYS A 36 12.53 -11.91 -7.32
CA CYS A 36 13.36 -11.56 -6.18
C CYS A 36 14.53 -12.54 -6.05
N ASN A 37 15.63 -12.05 -5.48
CA ASN A 37 16.71 -12.91 -5.01
C ASN A 37 16.23 -13.77 -3.84
N ASP A 38 16.94 -14.87 -3.59
CA ASP A 38 16.73 -15.62 -2.35
C ASP A 38 16.95 -14.68 -1.16
N PRO A 39 16.09 -14.75 -0.13
CA PRO A 39 16.18 -13.85 1.01
C PRO A 39 17.56 -13.96 1.65
N ASP A 40 18.19 -12.82 1.91
CA ASP A 40 19.48 -12.81 2.60
C ASP A 40 19.35 -13.56 3.95
N PRO A 41 20.24 -14.51 4.25
CA PRO A 41 20.08 -15.41 5.40
C PRO A 41 20.19 -14.70 6.76
N VAL A 42 20.74 -13.48 6.80
CA VAL A 42 20.94 -12.70 8.02
C VAL A 42 19.83 -11.67 8.18
N THR A 43 19.53 -10.92 7.13
CA THR A 43 18.58 -9.79 7.17
C THR A 43 17.16 -10.18 6.76
N GLN A 44 16.99 -11.35 6.13
CA GLN A 44 15.74 -11.83 5.53
C GLN A 44 15.10 -10.81 4.55
N GLN A 45 15.91 -9.88 4.05
CA GLN A 45 15.46 -8.83 3.13
C GLN A 45 15.13 -9.44 1.78
N LEU A 46 14.04 -8.96 1.20
CA LEU A 46 13.56 -9.38 -0.10
C LEU A 46 13.91 -8.28 -1.10
N GLU A 47 14.80 -8.60 -2.04
CA GLU A 47 15.27 -7.65 -3.04
C GLU A 47 14.98 -8.16 -4.45
N LEU A 48 14.65 -7.26 -5.36
CA LEU A 48 14.52 -7.58 -6.78
C LEU A 48 15.86 -8.04 -7.35
N LYS A 49 15.80 -8.97 -8.29
CA LYS A 49 16.97 -9.37 -9.09
C LYS A 49 17.55 -8.14 -9.82
N PRO A 50 18.88 -8.08 -10.02
CA PRO A 50 19.54 -6.88 -10.53
C PRO A 50 19.05 -6.45 -11.92
N ASP A 51 18.62 -7.40 -12.75
CA ASP A 51 18.11 -7.26 -14.11
C ASP A 51 16.58 -7.09 -14.19
N VAL A 52 15.87 -7.14 -13.05
CA VAL A 52 14.41 -6.99 -13.00
C VAL A 52 14.04 -5.54 -12.69
N VAL A 53 13.19 -4.98 -13.55
CA VAL A 53 12.52 -3.69 -13.36
C VAL A 53 11.02 -3.93 -13.46
N ILE A 54 10.27 -3.41 -12.51
CA ILE A 54 8.80 -3.47 -12.48
C ILE A 54 8.28 -2.04 -12.73
N PRO A 55 7.70 -1.76 -13.91
CA PRO A 55 7.12 -0.45 -14.21
C PRO A 55 5.96 -0.10 -13.28
N ASN A 56 5.65 1.20 -13.16
CA ASN A 56 4.63 1.72 -12.25
C ASN A 56 3.23 1.11 -12.47
N GLU A 57 2.83 0.86 -13.72
CA GLU A 57 1.54 0.24 -14.03
C GLU A 57 1.43 -1.19 -13.47
N ILE A 58 2.58 -1.85 -13.31
CA ILE A 58 2.70 -3.21 -12.80
C ILE A 58 2.88 -3.19 -11.28
N CYS A 59 3.70 -2.30 -10.72
CA CYS A 59 3.93 -2.19 -9.27
C CYS A 59 2.64 -1.95 -8.47
N ASP A 60 1.85 -0.95 -8.86
CA ASP A 60 0.60 -0.61 -8.17
C ASP A 60 -0.39 -1.79 -8.23
N ARG A 61 -0.45 -2.47 -9.38
CA ARG A 61 -1.29 -3.66 -9.56
C ARG A 61 -0.77 -4.84 -8.77
N PHE A 62 0.54 -5.04 -8.71
CA PHE A 62 1.16 -6.16 -8.02
C PHE A 62 0.88 -6.11 -6.52
N LEU A 63 1.06 -4.93 -5.90
CA LEU A 63 0.73 -4.71 -4.49
C LEU A 63 -0.76 -4.94 -4.20
N ARG A 64 -1.66 -4.57 -5.13
CA ARG A 64 -3.08 -4.88 -5.03
C ARG A 64 -3.35 -6.39 -5.15
N TYR A 65 -2.79 -7.06 -6.15
CA TYR A 65 -3.02 -8.48 -6.39
C TYR A 65 -2.52 -9.36 -5.25
N GLN A 66 -1.44 -8.95 -4.58
CA GLN A 66 -0.94 -9.61 -3.39
C GLN A 66 -2.04 -9.67 -2.30
N GLN A 67 -2.70 -8.54 -2.01
CA GLN A 67 -3.82 -8.48 -1.06
C GLN A 67 -5.06 -9.25 -1.54
N ASP A 68 -5.37 -9.17 -2.84
CA ASP A 68 -6.49 -9.89 -3.43
C ASP A 68 -6.30 -11.42 -3.37
N CYS A 69 -5.05 -11.89 -3.35
CA CYS A 69 -4.69 -13.30 -3.12
C CYS A 69 -4.65 -13.68 -1.63
N GLY A 70 -5.08 -12.78 -0.73
CA GLY A 70 -5.07 -12.99 0.72
C GLY A 70 -3.67 -12.99 1.34
N GLN A 71 -2.66 -12.51 0.61
CA GLN A 71 -1.31 -12.37 1.15
C GLN A 71 -1.22 -11.04 1.92
N ASP A 72 -0.56 -11.08 3.07
CA ASP A 72 -0.31 -9.88 3.87
C ASP A 72 0.71 -8.95 3.21
N ILE A 73 0.48 -7.65 3.33
CA ILE A 73 1.45 -6.63 2.97
C ILE A 73 2.18 -6.25 4.25
N ASN A 74 3.40 -6.75 4.40
CA ASN A 74 4.28 -6.46 5.54
C ASN A 74 5.58 -5.81 5.06
N ASP A 75 6.39 -5.35 6.02
CA ASP A 75 7.64 -4.65 5.74
C ASP A 75 8.59 -5.47 4.86
N ARG A 76 8.62 -6.81 5.02
CA ARG A 76 9.44 -7.71 4.20
C ARG A 76 9.03 -7.69 2.73
N PHE A 77 7.74 -7.77 2.44
CA PHE A 77 7.25 -7.66 1.06
C PHE A 77 7.51 -6.28 0.48
N ILE A 78 7.34 -5.22 1.29
CA ILE A 78 7.56 -3.85 0.85
C ILE A 78 9.02 -3.55 0.50
N GLN A 79 9.99 -4.32 0.99
CA GLN A 79 11.41 -4.19 0.59
C GLN A 79 11.62 -4.33 -0.92
N ILE A 80 10.77 -5.07 -1.64
CA ILE A 80 10.79 -5.17 -3.10
C ILE A 80 10.75 -3.78 -3.74
N PHE A 81 10.02 -2.84 -3.12
CA PHE A 81 9.82 -1.49 -3.63
C PHE A 81 10.88 -0.49 -3.14
N ARG A 82 11.95 -0.94 -2.47
CA ARG A 82 12.96 -0.05 -1.87
C ARG A 82 13.67 0.84 -2.88
N ASP A 83 13.85 0.34 -4.10
CA ASP A 83 14.42 1.06 -5.24
C ASP A 83 13.32 1.76 -6.04
N THR A 84 13.23 3.08 -5.89
CA THR A 84 12.20 3.91 -6.52
C THR A 84 12.32 4.00 -8.04
N GLU A 85 13.49 3.69 -8.61
CA GLU A 85 13.72 3.70 -10.06
C GLU A 85 13.33 2.35 -10.67
N LYS A 86 13.64 1.24 -10.00
CA LYS A 86 13.30 -0.11 -10.47
C LYS A 86 11.85 -0.50 -10.22
N SER A 87 11.21 0.10 -9.22
CA SER A 87 9.88 -0.31 -8.77
C SER A 87 9.02 0.87 -8.29
N PRO A 88 8.79 1.88 -9.16
CA PRO A 88 8.08 3.09 -8.79
C PRO A 88 6.60 2.83 -8.46
N LEU A 89 6.20 3.13 -7.23
CA LEU A 89 4.80 3.18 -6.82
C LEU A 89 4.20 4.57 -7.00
N ARG A 90 2.92 4.65 -7.38
CA ARG A 90 2.18 5.91 -7.50
C ARG A 90 0.83 5.88 -6.80
N ASN A 91 0.12 4.76 -6.85
CA ASN A 91 -1.22 4.63 -6.29
C ASN A 91 -1.28 3.42 -5.37
N ILE A 92 -1.20 3.69 -4.08
CA ILE A 92 -1.14 2.65 -3.06
C ILE A 92 -2.50 2.54 -2.38
N ARG A 93 -2.98 1.30 -2.27
CA ARG A 93 -4.14 0.93 -1.46
C ARG A 93 -3.74 -0.21 -0.53
N LEU A 94 -3.75 0.05 0.77
CA LEU A 94 -3.46 -0.93 1.81
C LEU A 94 -4.73 -1.23 2.59
N ARG A 95 -5.03 -2.50 2.75
CA ARG A 95 -6.15 -3.00 3.54
C ARG A 95 -5.72 -4.22 4.35
N ASN A 96 -6.04 -4.23 5.64
CA ASN A 96 -5.71 -5.33 6.55
C ASN A 96 -4.21 -5.70 6.51
N SER A 97 -3.34 -4.69 6.39
CA SER A 97 -1.91 -4.87 6.21
C SER A 97 -1.18 -4.74 7.55
N THR A 98 -0.20 -5.61 7.80
CA THR A 98 0.64 -5.55 9.00
C THR A 98 1.90 -4.71 8.84
N ILE A 99 1.94 -3.83 7.83
CA ILE A 99 3.02 -2.87 7.60
C ILE A 99 3.22 -1.96 8.82
N THR A 100 4.47 -1.68 9.15
CA THR A 100 4.85 -0.78 10.25
C THR A 100 5.30 0.59 9.71
N ASN A 101 5.69 1.49 10.61
CA ASN A 101 6.28 2.78 10.24
C ASN A 101 7.54 2.63 9.37
N GLU A 102 8.29 1.52 9.52
CA GLU A 102 9.49 1.27 8.70
C GLU A 102 9.12 0.89 7.25
N GLY A 103 8.10 0.04 7.06
CA GLY A 103 7.55 -0.21 5.74
C GLY A 103 6.97 1.06 5.11
N MET A 104 6.30 1.91 5.91
CA MET A 104 5.81 3.21 5.45
C MET A 104 6.95 4.13 5.01
N ARG A 105 8.11 4.11 5.67
CA ARG A 105 9.30 4.86 5.23
C ARG A 105 9.74 4.48 3.83
N ILE A 106 9.61 3.21 3.45
CA ILE A 106 9.90 2.75 2.09
C ILE A 106 8.82 3.27 1.13
N LEU A 107 7.54 3.05 1.44
CA LEU A 107 6.42 3.43 0.57
C LEU A 107 6.32 4.94 0.31
N LEU A 108 6.57 5.76 1.33
CA LEU A 108 6.42 7.21 1.24
C LEU A 108 7.60 7.89 0.54
N ARG A 109 8.73 7.20 0.31
CA ARG A 109 9.83 7.70 -0.53
C ARG A 109 9.44 7.80 -2.01
N HIS A 110 8.41 7.07 -2.44
CA HIS A 110 7.91 7.17 -3.79
C HIS A 110 7.10 8.46 -3.99
N LYS A 111 7.04 8.95 -5.23
CA LYS A 111 6.24 10.12 -5.60
C LYS A 111 4.76 9.73 -5.74
N LEU A 112 4.12 9.45 -4.61
CA LEU A 112 2.74 8.97 -4.57
C LEU A 112 1.75 10.05 -5.03
N ASN A 113 0.82 9.65 -5.90
CA ASN A 113 -0.34 10.43 -6.29
C ASN A 113 -1.52 10.17 -5.37
N SER A 114 -1.68 8.92 -4.92
CA SER A 114 -2.80 8.46 -4.09
C SER A 114 -2.33 7.47 -3.04
N LEU A 115 -2.76 7.68 -1.80
CA LEU A 115 -2.57 6.76 -0.68
C LEU A 115 -3.89 6.52 0.01
N SER A 116 -4.28 5.26 0.14
CA SER A 116 -5.46 4.83 0.89
C SER A 116 -5.07 3.70 1.83
N MET A 117 -5.45 3.81 3.10
CA MET A 117 -5.10 2.83 4.14
C MET A 117 -6.31 2.52 5.00
N TRP A 118 -6.58 1.23 5.20
CA TRP A 118 -7.69 0.75 6.03
C TRP A 118 -7.26 -0.47 6.85
N TYR A 119 -7.58 -0.49 8.14
CA TYR A 119 -7.27 -1.60 9.03
C TYR A 119 -5.75 -1.92 9.10
N CYS A 120 -4.91 -0.87 9.16
CA CYS A 120 -3.44 -0.98 9.26
C CYS A 120 -2.97 -0.63 10.68
N ASN A 121 -3.24 -1.52 11.63
CA ASN A 121 -3.15 -1.25 13.07
C ASN A 121 -1.73 -1.09 13.63
N LYS A 122 -0.69 -1.33 12.83
CA LYS A 122 0.72 -1.14 13.23
C LYS A 122 1.30 0.20 12.79
N ILE A 123 0.53 1.02 12.09
CA ILE A 123 0.91 2.38 11.70
C ILE A 123 0.58 3.33 12.85
N THR A 124 1.54 4.17 13.22
CA THR A 124 1.38 5.17 14.28
C THR A 124 1.68 6.58 13.76
N THR A 125 1.60 7.58 14.64
CA THR A 125 1.96 8.97 14.35
C THR A 125 3.37 9.18 13.80
N ALA A 126 4.31 8.26 14.01
CA ALA A 126 5.63 8.38 13.39
C ALA A 126 5.55 8.37 11.85
N SER A 127 4.60 7.63 11.27
CA SER A 127 4.35 7.65 9.81
C SER A 127 3.82 8.98 9.30
N TRP A 128 3.24 9.81 10.18
CA TRP A 128 2.72 11.13 9.80
C TRP A 128 3.84 12.10 9.39
N ASN A 129 4.88 12.17 10.20
CA ASN A 129 6.04 13.03 9.93
C ASN A 129 6.69 12.63 8.60
N ILE A 130 6.85 11.33 8.38
CA ILE A 130 7.38 10.77 7.14
C ILE A 130 6.50 11.18 5.93
N LEU A 131 5.18 11.14 6.10
CA LEU A 131 4.24 11.50 5.04
C LEU A 131 4.37 12.98 4.67
N ILE A 132 4.37 13.89 5.64
CA ILE A 132 4.50 15.33 5.39
C ILE A 132 5.83 15.65 4.69
N GLU A 133 6.92 15.01 5.10
CA GLU A 133 8.24 15.24 4.55
C GLU A 133 8.36 14.82 3.07
N ASN A 134 7.77 13.67 2.71
CA ASN A 134 8.03 13.04 1.42
C ASN A 134 6.90 13.19 0.40
N CYS A 135 5.64 13.36 0.82
CA CYS A 135 4.46 13.25 -0.06
C CYS A 135 3.92 14.60 -0.58
N ARG A 136 4.79 15.53 -0.99
CA ARG A 136 4.38 16.87 -1.49
C ARG A 136 3.50 16.85 -2.75
N GLN A 137 3.54 15.77 -3.52
CA GLN A 137 2.76 15.59 -4.75
C GLN A 137 1.44 14.83 -4.54
N LEU A 138 1.16 14.39 -3.31
CA LEU A 138 -0.01 13.58 -3.00
C LEU A 138 -1.29 14.38 -3.28
N ARG A 139 -2.16 13.79 -4.12
CA ARG A 139 -3.43 14.40 -4.53
C ARG A 139 -4.62 13.80 -3.80
N SER A 140 -4.51 12.54 -3.37
CA SER A 140 -5.57 11.84 -2.66
C SER A 140 -5.01 11.13 -1.43
N LEU A 141 -5.59 11.41 -0.27
CA LEU A 141 -5.29 10.75 0.99
C LEU A 141 -6.59 10.20 1.58
N GLU A 142 -6.62 8.90 1.83
CA GLU A 142 -7.73 8.23 2.48
C GLU A 142 -7.22 7.40 3.67
N LEU A 143 -7.75 7.69 4.85
CA LEU A 143 -7.41 7.00 6.09
C LEU A 143 -8.69 6.41 6.68
N GLY A 144 -8.65 5.10 6.93
CA GLY A 144 -9.75 4.33 7.47
C GLY A 144 -9.57 3.95 8.94
N ARG A 145 -10.40 3.01 9.40
CA ARG A 145 -10.35 2.47 10.77
C ARG A 145 -9.00 1.82 11.08
N PHE A 146 -8.58 1.90 12.34
CA PHE A 146 -7.32 1.35 12.86
C PHE A 146 -6.09 1.80 12.07
N VAL A 147 -6.07 3.07 11.70
CA VAL A 147 -4.87 3.74 11.17
C VAL A 147 -4.56 4.88 12.12
N ASP A 148 -3.70 4.63 13.10
CA ASP A 148 -3.39 5.57 14.19
C ASP A 148 -2.34 6.61 13.76
N MET A 149 -2.30 6.94 12.46
CA MET A 149 -1.36 7.92 11.92
C MET A 149 -1.70 9.36 12.33
N LEU A 150 -2.99 9.65 12.58
CA LEU A 150 -3.46 10.97 13.02
C LEU A 150 -3.84 11.02 14.50
N LYS A 151 -3.60 9.94 15.24
CA LYS A 151 -3.97 9.85 16.65
C LYS A 151 -3.03 10.74 17.45
N HIS A 152 -3.49 11.86 17.97
CA HIS A 152 -2.63 12.69 18.79
C HIS A 152 -2.34 11.99 20.12
N SER A 153 -1.22 12.36 20.73
CA SER A 153 -1.03 12.08 22.16
C SER A 153 -2.17 12.79 22.88
N GLU A 154 -2.85 12.11 23.81
CA GLU A 154 -3.98 12.67 24.56
C GLU A 154 -3.69 14.13 24.95
N PRO A 155 -4.63 15.05 24.70
CA PRO A 155 -4.41 16.46 24.99
C PRO A 155 -4.15 16.59 26.49
N ASN A 156 -2.90 16.87 26.87
CA ASN A 156 -2.64 17.47 28.17
C ASN A 156 -3.42 18.80 28.16
N GLU A 157 -4.21 19.09 29.20
CA GLU A 157 -5.15 20.24 29.32
C GLU A 157 -4.58 21.64 28.96
N LYS A 158 -3.28 21.73 28.66
CA LYS A 158 -2.51 22.96 28.43
C LYS A 158 -2.10 23.20 26.97
N THR A 159 -2.25 22.23 26.07
CA THR A 159 -1.83 22.40 24.65
C THR A 159 -2.99 22.13 23.70
N PRO A 160 -3.44 23.13 22.92
CA PRO A 160 -4.35 22.89 21.80
C PRO A 160 -3.72 21.88 20.84
N ILE A 161 -4.52 20.96 20.32
CA ILE A 161 -4.11 20.09 19.23
C ILE A 161 -3.99 20.96 17.97
N ASP A 162 -2.76 21.39 17.65
CA ASP A 162 -2.47 22.05 16.37
C ASP A 162 -2.11 20.98 15.33
N PHE A 163 -3.10 20.61 14.52
CA PHE A 163 -2.93 19.65 13.43
C PHE A 163 -2.76 20.39 12.11
N GLN A 164 -1.52 20.47 11.62
CA GLN A 164 -1.23 21.07 10.33
C GLN A 164 -1.00 20.01 9.24
N LEU A 165 -1.86 20.03 8.23
CA LEU A 165 -1.73 19.17 7.05
C LEU A 165 -1.04 19.91 5.90
N VAL A 166 0.29 19.82 5.82
CA VAL A 166 1.07 20.45 4.74
C VAL A 166 1.18 19.53 3.53
N LEU A 167 0.08 19.40 2.77
CA LEU A 167 0.03 18.66 1.50
C LEU A 167 -0.45 19.60 0.39
N PRO A 168 0.46 20.33 -0.30
CA PRO A 168 0.09 21.46 -1.14
C PRO A 168 -0.69 21.08 -2.40
N GLN A 169 -0.62 19.82 -2.82
CA GLN A 169 -1.29 19.31 -4.02
C GLN A 169 -2.53 18.45 -3.69
N LEU A 170 -2.90 18.36 -2.41
CA LEU A 170 -4.01 17.53 -1.98
C LEU A 170 -5.34 18.07 -2.51
N ARG A 171 -6.11 17.21 -3.16
CA ARG A 171 -7.42 17.52 -3.74
C ARG A 171 -8.55 16.72 -3.08
N HIS A 172 -8.22 15.54 -2.56
CA HIS A 172 -9.17 14.63 -1.93
C HIS A 172 -8.62 14.16 -0.59
N LEU A 173 -9.38 14.40 0.48
CA LEU A 173 -9.10 13.92 1.82
C LEU A 173 -10.33 13.17 2.33
N ILE A 174 -10.15 11.91 2.71
CA ILE A 174 -11.20 11.08 3.28
C ILE A 174 -10.70 10.51 4.60
N LEU A 175 -11.43 10.75 5.68
CA LEU A 175 -11.14 10.23 7.02
C LEU A 175 -12.35 9.43 7.50
N ASN A 176 -12.20 8.11 7.60
CA ASN A 176 -13.29 7.19 7.91
C ASN A 176 -12.99 6.37 9.16
N GLY A 177 -13.58 6.76 10.30
CA GLY A 177 -13.38 6.06 11.58
C GLY A 177 -11.93 6.12 12.06
N VAL A 178 -11.23 7.19 11.68
CA VAL A 178 -9.89 7.56 12.19
C VAL A 178 -10.07 8.22 13.54
N VAL A 179 -9.24 7.85 14.50
CA VAL A 179 -9.20 8.50 15.81
C VAL A 179 -8.32 9.74 15.69
N LEU A 180 -8.90 10.92 15.91
CA LEU A 180 -8.19 12.21 15.95
C LEU A 180 -7.84 12.66 17.38
N GLN A 181 -8.19 11.85 18.38
CA GLN A 181 -7.97 12.13 19.81
C GLN A 181 -6.49 12.27 20.12
#